data_AF-A0AA96LRG4-F1
#
_entry.id   AF-A0AA96LRG4-F1
#
_cell.length_a   1.000
_cell.length_b   1.000
_cell.length_c   1.000
_cell.angle_alpha   90.00
_cell.angle_beta   90.00
_cell.angle_gamma   90.00
#
_symmetry.space_group_name_H-M   'P 1'
#
loop_
_entity.id
_entity.type
_entity.pdbx_description
1 polymer ?
#
loop_
_entity_poly.entity_id
_entity_poly.type
_entity_poly.pdbx_seq_one_letter_code
_entity_poly.pdbx_strand_id
1 'polypeptide(L)'
;MNYDKMMIVAHPDDEMIFGGAQLIQEKGWLVICVTNGNNKLRRKEFQKVMKKVYTEFEMWEYEDKWDGDFDQLRLKSDLAKVLARKPVSKVVTHNLKGEYGHTQHIALSKIVHELVDRNLYVFETSEKKLDKNILAKKQLLLACYKSQDIEWLQPYIDYEIIKQVR
;
A
#
# COMPACT_ATOMS: atom_id res chain seq x y z
N MET A 1 16.48 5.45 -10.29
CA MET A 1 15.16 4.88 -9.97
C MET A 1 14.92 3.71 -10.90
N ASN A 2 14.99 2.49 -10.38
CA ASN A 2 14.79 1.23 -11.11
C ASN A 2 13.47 0.57 -10.68
N TYR A 3 12.36 1.32 -10.79
CA TYR A 3 11.01 0.79 -10.64
C TYR A 3 10.25 0.86 -11.96
N ASP A 4 9.35 -0.11 -12.16
CA ASP A 4 8.39 -0.17 -13.27
C ASP A 4 6.96 -0.37 -12.76
N LYS A 5 6.76 -0.52 -11.44
CA LYS A 5 5.47 -0.72 -10.78
C LYS A 5 5.32 0.24 -9.60
N MET A 6 4.09 0.67 -9.32
CA MET A 6 3.79 1.51 -8.16
C MET A 6 2.75 0.86 -7.25
N MET A 7 2.95 0.96 -5.95
CA MET A 7 1.96 0.60 -4.93
C MET A 7 1.68 1.84 -4.08
N ILE A 8 0.43 2.26 -3.99
CA ILE A 8 0.02 3.51 -3.35
C ILE A 8 -0.92 3.16 -2.21
N VAL A 9 -0.51 3.46 -0.97
CA VAL A 9 -1.21 3.07 0.26
C VAL A 9 -1.48 4.26 1.17
N ALA A 10 -2.52 4.15 1.99
CA ALA A 10 -2.95 5.20 2.90
C ALA A 10 -1.97 5.31 4.09
N HIS A 11 -1.76 4.20 4.79
CA HIS A 11 -1.02 4.14 6.04
C HIS A 11 0.21 3.25 5.92
N PRO A 12 1.27 3.50 6.73
CA PRO A 12 2.41 2.59 6.77
C PRO A 12 1.95 1.29 7.40
N ASP A 13 2.28 0.14 6.81
CA ASP A 13 1.82 -1.24 7.10
C ASP A 13 0.83 -1.81 6.09
N ASP A 14 -0.05 -0.98 5.51
CA ASP A 14 -1.01 -1.38 4.47
C ASP A 14 -0.32 -2.12 3.31
N GLU A 15 0.87 -1.65 2.90
CA GLU A 15 1.62 -2.26 1.80
C GLU A 15 2.05 -3.70 2.10
N MET A 16 2.31 -3.99 3.38
CA MET A 16 2.71 -5.30 3.85
C MET A 16 1.53 -6.12 4.32
N ILE A 17 0.39 -5.53 4.69
CA ILE A 17 -0.85 -6.24 5.07
C ILE A 17 -1.57 -6.74 3.82
N PHE A 18 -1.75 -5.87 2.83
CA PHE A 18 -2.61 -6.13 1.67
C PHE A 18 -1.87 -6.39 0.35
N GLY A 19 -0.60 -6.00 0.26
CA GLY A 19 0.25 -6.19 -0.92
C GLY A 19 1.55 -6.94 -0.66
N GLY A 20 1.75 -7.50 0.53
CA GLY A 20 3.05 -7.96 1.01
C GLY A 20 3.68 -9.04 0.13
N ALA A 21 2.87 -9.97 -0.37
CA ALA A 21 3.27 -11.04 -1.27
C ALA A 21 3.89 -10.48 -2.56
N GLN A 22 3.38 -9.38 -3.09
CA GLN A 22 3.91 -8.73 -4.29
C GLN A 22 5.31 -8.16 -4.03
N LEU A 23 5.50 -7.50 -2.89
CA LEU A 23 6.79 -6.91 -2.50
C LEU A 23 7.86 -7.96 -2.17
N ILE A 24 7.43 -9.12 -1.65
CA ILE A 24 8.32 -10.25 -1.35
C ILE A 24 8.79 -10.95 -2.62
N GLN A 25 7.89 -11.13 -3.61
CA GLN A 25 8.12 -11.96 -4.78
C GLN A 25 8.70 -11.19 -5.97
N GLU A 26 8.33 -9.93 -6.14
CA GLU A 26 8.70 -9.11 -7.28
C GLU A 26 9.64 -7.97 -6.89
N LYS A 27 10.47 -7.53 -7.84
CA LYS A 27 11.30 -6.31 -7.73
C LYS A 27 10.74 -5.22 -8.65
N GLY A 28 11.29 -4.02 -8.53
CA GLY A 28 10.91 -2.88 -9.37
C GLY A 28 9.66 -2.15 -8.88
N TRP A 29 9.40 -2.20 -7.58
CA TRP A 29 8.33 -1.42 -6.94
C TRP A 29 8.83 -0.06 -6.46
N LEU A 30 7.97 0.94 -6.63
CA LEU A 30 7.94 2.16 -5.84
C LEU A 30 6.71 2.11 -4.93
N VAL A 31 6.89 2.19 -3.62
CA VAL A 31 5.78 2.27 -2.65
C VAL A 31 5.59 3.71 -2.21
N ILE A 32 4.39 4.27 -2.39
CA ILE A 32 3.99 5.59 -1.89
C ILE A 32 3.06 5.37 -0.70
N CYS A 33 3.49 5.73 0.50
CA CYS A 33 2.65 5.80 1.70
C CYS A 33 2.27 7.26 1.95
N VAL A 34 0.99 7.62 1.88
CA VAL A 34 0.59 9.03 1.85
C VAL A 34 0.52 9.70 3.22
N THR A 35 0.39 8.94 4.31
CA THR A 35 0.33 9.48 5.68
C THR A 35 1.58 9.21 6.51
N ASN A 36 1.60 9.77 7.73
CA ASN A 36 2.51 9.44 8.82
C ASN A 36 3.99 9.72 8.59
N GLY A 37 4.38 10.45 7.53
CA GLY A 37 5.76 10.84 7.33
C GLY A 37 6.28 11.52 8.59
N ASN A 38 5.65 12.61 9.04
CA ASN A 38 6.07 13.32 10.25
C ASN A 38 6.09 12.48 11.55
N ASN A 39 5.43 11.31 11.59
CA ASN A 39 5.47 10.37 12.72
C ASN A 39 6.79 9.58 12.73
N LYS A 40 7.73 9.99 13.60
CA LYS A 40 9.08 9.40 13.69
C LYS A 40 9.08 7.89 13.93
N LEU A 41 8.14 7.34 14.69
CA LEU A 41 8.10 5.91 15.00
C LEU A 41 7.59 5.13 13.78
N ARG A 42 6.41 5.49 13.27
CA ARG A 42 5.78 4.84 12.12
C ARG A 42 6.67 4.91 10.87
N ARG A 43 7.29 6.06 10.62
CA ARG A 43 8.29 6.24 9.55
C ARG A 43 9.47 5.28 9.67
N LYS A 44 10.03 5.09 10.87
CA LYS A 44 11.16 4.17 11.09
C LYS A 44 10.77 2.73 10.82
N GLU A 45 9.58 2.32 11.23
CA GLU A 45 9.07 0.96 11.01
C GLU A 45 8.86 0.70 9.51
N PHE A 46 8.18 1.61 8.82
CA PHE A 46 7.95 1.54 7.37
C PHE A 46 9.27 1.47 6.59
N GLN A 47 10.20 2.39 6.86
CA GLN A 47 11.52 2.39 6.22
C GLN A 47 12.29 1.09 6.45
N LYS A 48 12.18 0.51 7.65
CA LYS A 48 12.83 -0.77 7.97
C LYS A 48 12.27 -1.90 7.10
N VAL A 49 10.94 -1.96 6.92
CA VAL A 49 10.30 -2.97 6.06
C VAL A 49 10.68 -2.76 4.60
N MET A 50 10.57 -1.54 4.08
CA MET A 50 10.93 -1.22 2.67
C MET A 50 12.38 -1.57 2.34
N LYS A 51 13.31 -1.32 3.27
CA LYS A 51 14.71 -1.74 3.14
C LYS A 51 14.87 -3.26 3.09
N LYS A 52 14.15 -4.01 3.93
CA LYS A 52 14.20 -5.48 3.95
C LYS A 52 13.68 -6.13 2.67
N VAL A 53 12.70 -5.51 2.01
CA VAL A 53 12.19 -5.98 0.71
C VAL A 53 12.92 -5.37 -0.49
N TYR A 54 13.92 -4.50 -0.25
CA TYR A 54 14.72 -3.82 -1.28
C TYR A 54 13.86 -3.02 -2.27
N THR A 55 12.91 -2.26 -1.75
CA THR A 55 11.92 -1.51 -2.53
C THR A 55 12.17 0.00 -2.41
N GLU A 56 12.04 0.73 -3.52
CA GLU A 56 12.04 2.20 -3.49
C GLU A 56 10.76 2.69 -2.83
N PHE A 57 10.82 3.80 -2.08
CA PHE A 57 9.63 4.29 -1.38
C PHE A 57 9.63 5.81 -1.20
N GLU A 58 8.43 6.37 -1.10
CA GLU A 58 8.17 7.70 -0.57
C GLU A 58 7.14 7.61 0.55
N MET A 59 7.30 8.46 1.55
CA MET A 59 6.37 8.56 2.65
C MET A 59 6.02 10.03 2.86
N TRP A 60 4.75 10.38 2.73
CA TRP A 60 4.26 11.75 2.78
C TRP A 60 3.61 12.07 4.14
N GLU A 61 3.20 13.32 4.31
CA GLU A 61 2.78 13.87 5.61
C GLU A 61 1.30 14.28 5.62
N TYR A 62 0.46 13.63 4.81
CA TYR A 62 -0.98 13.80 4.93
C TYR A 62 -1.46 13.28 6.29
N GLU A 63 -2.53 13.89 6.78
CA GLU A 63 -3.09 13.58 8.08
C GLU A 63 -3.71 12.17 8.10
N ASP A 64 -3.44 11.42 9.17
CA ASP A 64 -3.99 10.08 9.41
C ASP A 64 -5.23 10.19 10.31
N LYS A 65 -6.38 9.74 9.81
CA LYS A 65 -7.69 9.83 10.45
C LYS A 65 -8.57 8.64 10.10
N TRP A 66 -9.06 7.93 11.12
CA TRP A 66 -9.95 6.77 10.97
C TRP A 66 -11.28 7.09 10.25
N ASP A 67 -11.96 8.15 10.67
CA ASP A 67 -13.19 8.65 10.04
C ASP A 67 -12.90 10.00 9.39
N GLY A 68 -12.08 9.96 8.35
CA GLY A 68 -11.51 11.14 7.72
C GLY A 68 -11.36 11.00 6.22
N ASP A 69 -10.93 12.10 5.63
CA ASP A 69 -10.61 12.22 4.22
C ASP A 69 -9.21 12.84 4.10
N PHE A 70 -8.76 13.02 2.87
CA PHE A 70 -7.60 13.82 2.54
C PHE A 70 -8.02 15.19 2.03
N ASP A 71 -7.07 16.12 1.99
CA ASP A 71 -7.15 17.22 1.03
C ASP A 71 -7.09 16.63 -0.38
N GLN A 72 -8.26 16.26 -0.93
CA GLN A 72 -8.36 15.49 -2.17
C GLN A 72 -7.73 16.22 -3.36
N LEU A 73 -7.88 17.56 -3.43
CA LEU A 73 -7.32 18.36 -4.52
C LEU A 73 -5.80 18.32 -4.50
N ARG A 74 -5.21 18.53 -3.31
CA ARG A 74 -3.76 18.48 -3.14
C ARG A 74 -3.22 17.07 -3.35
N LEU A 75 -3.86 16.05 -2.76
CA LEU A 75 -3.44 14.65 -2.89
C LEU A 75 -3.51 14.18 -4.34
N LYS A 76 -4.60 14.51 -5.05
CA LYS A 76 -4.74 14.20 -6.48
C LYS A 76 -3.65 14.88 -7.31
N SER A 77 -3.34 16.15 -7.03
CA SER A 77 -2.26 16.88 -7.72
C SER A 77 -0.89 16.23 -7.49
N ASP A 78 -0.57 15.86 -6.26
CA ASP A 78 0.72 15.26 -5.93
C ASP A 78 0.86 13.84 -6.50
N LEU A 79 -0.19 13.01 -6.42
CA LEU A 79 -0.21 11.69 -7.05
C LEU A 79 -0.10 11.78 -8.58
N ALA A 80 -0.77 12.74 -9.22
CA ALA A 80 -0.65 12.96 -10.66
C ALA A 80 0.80 13.28 -11.05
N LYS A 81 1.51 14.11 -10.28
CA LYS A 81 2.94 14.39 -10.52
C LYS A 81 3.78 13.12 -10.43
N VAL A 82 3.54 12.27 -9.43
CA VAL A 82 4.28 11.01 -9.26
C VAL A 82 4.04 10.04 -10.40
N LEU A 83 2.77 9.83 -10.75
CA LEU A 83 2.36 8.96 -11.87
C LEU A 83 2.93 9.46 -13.21
N ALA A 84 3.09 10.77 -13.39
CA ALA A 84 3.66 11.37 -14.59
C ALA A 84 5.20 11.28 -14.68
N ARG A 85 5.92 10.91 -13.61
CA ARG A 85 7.39 10.86 -13.62
C ARG A 85 7.94 9.90 -14.66
N LYS A 86 7.28 8.75 -14.83
CA LYS A 86 7.60 7.76 -15.87
C LYS A 86 6.43 6.78 -16.06
N PRO A 87 6.32 6.14 -17.24
CA PRO A 87 5.39 5.03 -17.43
C PRO A 87 5.69 3.87 -16.49
N VAL A 88 4.64 3.26 -15.97
CA VAL A 88 4.68 2.04 -15.15
C VAL A 88 3.76 0.97 -15.74
N SER A 89 4.14 -0.28 -15.58
CA SER A 89 3.41 -1.46 -16.08
C SER A 89 2.24 -1.84 -15.18
N LYS A 90 2.26 -1.41 -13.91
CA LYS A 90 1.28 -1.79 -12.88
C LYS A 90 1.15 -0.68 -11.83
N VAL A 91 -0.08 -0.31 -11.46
CA VAL A 91 -0.37 0.50 -10.27
C VAL A 91 -1.28 -0.32 -9.35
N VAL A 92 -0.93 -0.41 -8.07
CA VAL A 92 -1.71 -1.12 -7.04
C VAL A 92 -2.14 -0.11 -5.97
N THR A 93 -3.39 -0.19 -5.51
CA THR A 93 -3.87 0.59 -4.36
C THR A 93 -5.00 -0.14 -3.63
N HIS A 94 -5.66 0.52 -2.68
CA HIS A 94 -6.84 0.01 -1.99
C HIS A 94 -8.03 -0.20 -2.94
N ASN A 95 -8.94 -1.09 -2.59
CA ASN A 95 -10.21 -1.24 -3.28
C ASN A 95 -11.23 -0.18 -2.85
N LEU A 96 -12.31 -0.04 -3.64
CA LEU A 96 -13.35 0.97 -3.38
C LEU A 96 -14.19 0.70 -2.12
N LYS A 97 -14.03 -0.46 -1.47
CA LYS A 97 -14.64 -0.79 -0.18
C LYS A 97 -13.70 -0.50 1.00
N GLY A 98 -12.44 -0.15 0.74
CA GLY A 98 -11.43 0.12 1.76
C GLY A 98 -11.04 -1.10 2.59
N GLU A 99 -11.05 -2.29 1.99
CA GLU A 99 -10.79 -3.61 2.58
C GLU A 99 -11.71 -3.98 3.75
N TYR A 100 -11.56 -3.30 4.89
CA TYR A 100 -12.38 -3.42 6.09
C TYR A 100 -13.26 -2.18 6.34
N GLY A 101 -13.42 -1.30 5.34
CA GLY A 101 -14.29 -0.14 5.41
C GLY A 101 -13.61 1.16 5.85
N HIS A 102 -12.27 1.22 5.85
CA HIS A 102 -11.56 2.43 6.28
C HIS A 102 -11.80 3.60 5.31
N THR A 103 -12.23 4.74 5.85
CA THR A 103 -12.63 5.92 5.05
C THR A 103 -11.49 6.46 4.19
N GLN A 104 -10.29 6.60 4.75
CA GLN A 104 -9.10 7.02 4.00
C GLN A 104 -8.63 6.00 2.94
N HIS A 105 -8.85 4.69 3.13
CA HIS A 105 -8.57 3.72 2.06
C HIS A 105 -9.49 3.96 0.86
N ILE A 106 -10.79 4.18 1.14
CA ILE A 106 -11.81 4.48 0.13
C ILE A 106 -11.48 5.79 -0.60
N ALA A 107 -11.11 6.83 0.14
CA ALA A 107 -10.77 8.14 -0.42
C ALA A 107 -9.55 8.05 -1.35
N LEU A 108 -8.46 7.42 -0.90
CA LEU A 108 -7.27 7.19 -1.72
C LEU A 108 -7.60 6.34 -2.95
N SER A 109 -8.36 5.26 -2.77
CA SER A 109 -8.79 4.40 -3.87
C SER A 109 -9.51 5.18 -4.95
N LYS A 110 -10.49 6.03 -4.59
CA LYS A 110 -11.22 6.87 -5.55
C LYS A 110 -10.30 7.79 -6.33
N ILE A 111 -9.38 8.49 -5.65
CA ILE A 111 -8.43 9.39 -6.31
C ILE A 111 -7.54 8.63 -7.31
N VAL A 112 -7.01 7.47 -6.92
CA VAL A 112 -6.16 6.67 -7.81
C VAL A 112 -6.97 6.11 -9.00
N HIS A 113 -8.22 5.69 -8.78
CA HIS A 113 -9.13 5.32 -9.88
C HIS A 113 -9.41 6.52 -10.80
N GLU A 114 -9.44 7.75 -10.34
CA GLU A 114 -9.60 8.89 -11.25
C GLU A 114 -8.34 9.20 -12.08
N LEU A 115 -7.16 8.82 -11.59
CA LEU A 115 -5.88 9.16 -12.22
C LEU A 115 -5.30 8.06 -13.12
N VAL A 116 -5.74 6.81 -12.96
CA VAL A 116 -5.12 5.64 -13.62
C VAL A 116 -6.15 4.90 -14.48
N ASP A 117 -6.05 5.03 -15.80
CA ASP A 117 -7.04 4.48 -16.74
C ASP A 117 -6.76 3.05 -17.22
N ARG A 118 -5.57 2.51 -16.95
CA ARG A 118 -5.15 1.17 -17.40
C ARG A 118 -4.17 0.55 -16.42
N ASN A 119 -4.12 -0.78 -16.38
CA ASN A 119 -3.22 -1.54 -15.51
C ASN A 119 -3.36 -1.14 -14.03
N LEU A 120 -4.59 -0.82 -13.62
CA LEU A 120 -4.92 -0.54 -12.23
C LEU A 120 -5.33 -1.84 -11.55
N TYR A 121 -4.70 -2.09 -10.41
CA TYR A 121 -4.95 -3.24 -9.57
C TYR A 121 -5.35 -2.74 -8.18
N VAL A 122 -6.18 -3.51 -7.51
CA VAL A 122 -6.59 -3.23 -6.14
C VAL A 122 -6.29 -4.40 -5.23
N PHE A 123 -6.08 -4.12 -3.95
CA PHE A 123 -6.05 -5.15 -2.92
C PHE A 123 -7.39 -5.86 -2.79
N GLU A 124 -7.37 -7.18 -2.65
CA GLU A 124 -8.56 -8.00 -2.49
C GLU A 124 -8.22 -9.26 -1.68
N THR A 125 -9.24 -9.98 -1.22
CA THR A 125 -9.06 -11.30 -0.59
C THR A 125 -9.47 -12.43 -1.53
N SER A 126 -8.85 -13.60 -1.35
CA SER A 126 -9.20 -14.82 -2.08
C SER A 126 -9.64 -15.93 -1.15
N GLU A 127 -10.27 -16.97 -1.67
CA GLU A 127 -10.59 -18.17 -0.88
C GLU A 127 -9.34 -19.00 -0.53
N LYS A 128 -8.25 -18.79 -1.28
CA LYS A 128 -7.03 -19.58 -1.14
C LYS A 128 -6.01 -18.81 -0.28
N LYS A 129 -5.64 -19.43 0.83
CA LYS A 129 -4.54 -18.94 1.68
C LYS A 129 -3.23 -18.86 0.89
N LEU A 130 -2.44 -17.82 1.14
CA LEU A 130 -1.11 -17.66 0.58
C LEU A 130 -0.19 -18.85 0.91
N ASP A 131 0.83 -19.04 0.06
CA ASP A 131 1.87 -20.04 0.29
C ASP A 131 2.54 -19.85 1.66
N LYS A 132 2.83 -20.97 2.34
CA LYS A 132 3.38 -20.97 3.70
C LYS A 132 4.71 -20.22 3.80
N ASN A 133 5.57 -20.31 2.79
CA ASN A 133 6.86 -19.62 2.80
C ASN A 133 6.70 -18.11 2.62
N ILE A 134 5.72 -17.69 1.81
CA ILE A 134 5.38 -16.28 1.65
C ILE A 134 4.80 -15.73 2.96
N LEU A 135 3.87 -16.45 3.59
CA LEU A 135 3.30 -16.05 4.88
C LEU A 135 4.34 -15.95 5.98
N ALA A 136 5.26 -16.91 6.09
CA ALA A 136 6.34 -16.84 7.08
C ALA A 136 7.20 -15.59 6.90
N LYS A 137 7.57 -15.25 5.65
CA LYS A 137 8.32 -14.01 5.36
C LYS A 137 7.49 -12.76 5.68
N LYS A 138 6.21 -12.76 5.31
CA LYS A 138 5.29 -11.65 5.56
C LYS A 138 5.12 -11.40 7.06
N GLN A 139 4.95 -12.44 7.88
CA GLN A 139 4.90 -12.31 9.34
C GLN A 139 6.19 -11.72 9.94
N LEU A 140 7.36 -12.12 9.45
CA LEU A 140 8.64 -11.53 9.90
C LEU A 140 8.78 -10.04 9.54
N LEU A 141 8.16 -9.61 8.43
CA LEU A 141 8.13 -8.22 8.02
C LEU A 141 7.10 -7.43 8.83
N LEU A 142 5.89 -7.96 9.00
CA LEU A 142 4.82 -7.37 9.81
C LEU A 142 5.23 -7.18 11.27
N ALA A 143 6.03 -8.09 11.83
CA ALA A 143 6.61 -7.94 13.17
C ALA A 143 7.55 -6.72 13.34
N CYS A 144 7.87 -6.00 12.26
CA CYS A 144 8.57 -4.72 12.33
C CYS A 144 7.66 -3.54 12.67
N TYR A 145 6.34 -3.66 12.48
CA TYR A 145 5.32 -2.66 12.81
C TYR A 145 4.84 -2.83 14.25
N LYS A 146 5.75 -2.66 15.20
CA LYS A 146 5.49 -2.91 16.63
C LYS A 146 4.54 -1.91 17.26
N SER A 147 4.39 -0.74 16.66
CA SER A 147 3.47 0.30 17.14
C SER A 147 2.00 -0.01 16.87
N GLN A 148 1.69 -1.09 16.15
CA GLN A 148 0.34 -1.38 15.64
C GLN A 148 -0.19 -2.70 16.16
N ASP A 149 -1.50 -2.73 16.41
CA ASP A 149 -2.26 -3.95 16.63
C ASP A 149 -2.97 -4.34 15.34
N ILE A 150 -2.43 -5.36 14.68
CA ILE A 150 -2.86 -5.85 13.36
C ILE A 150 -3.35 -7.29 13.40
N GLU A 151 -3.48 -7.91 14.58
CA GLU A 151 -3.88 -9.31 14.69
C GLU A 151 -5.28 -9.55 14.11
N TRP A 152 -6.19 -8.60 14.31
CA TRP A 152 -7.54 -8.66 13.77
C TRP A 152 -7.59 -8.56 12.23
N LEU A 153 -6.50 -8.13 11.58
CA LEU A 153 -6.35 -8.09 10.12
C LEU A 153 -5.83 -9.41 9.52
N GLN A 154 -5.66 -10.45 10.33
CA GLN A 154 -5.15 -11.76 9.86
C GLN A 154 -5.87 -12.32 8.62
N PRO A 155 -7.20 -12.19 8.46
CA PRO A 155 -7.87 -12.64 7.23
C PRO A 155 -7.37 -11.93 5.96
N TYR A 156 -7.05 -10.65 6.04
CA TYR A 156 -6.51 -9.90 4.90
C TYR A 156 -5.05 -10.28 4.64
N ILE A 157 -4.27 -10.50 5.70
CA ILE A 157 -2.87 -10.93 5.63
C ILE A 157 -2.75 -12.32 4.99
N ASP A 158 -3.60 -13.26 5.41
CA ASP A 158 -3.49 -14.67 5.03
C ASP A 158 -3.97 -14.94 3.60
N TYR A 159 -4.93 -14.15 3.14
CA TYR A 159 -5.68 -14.42 1.91
C TYR A 159 -5.54 -13.30 0.87
N GLU A 160 -4.58 -12.39 1.05
CA GLU A 160 -4.37 -11.28 0.10
C GLU A 160 -4.14 -11.78 -1.32
N ILE A 161 -4.71 -11.02 -2.25
CA ILE A 161 -4.40 -11.03 -3.67
C ILE A 161 -4.44 -9.58 -4.18
N ILE A 162 -3.91 -9.38 -5.38
CA ILE A 162 -4.21 -8.17 -6.16
C ILE A 162 -5.12 -8.54 -7.33
N LYS A 163 -6.12 -7.70 -7.59
CA LYS A 163 -7.09 -7.90 -8.67
C LYS A 163 -7.00 -6.74 -9.65
N GLN A 164 -6.85 -7.04 -10.94
CA GLN A 164 -6.92 -6.03 -11.99
C GLN A 164 -8.35 -5.51 -12.13
N VAL A 165 -8.51 -4.20 -12.20
CA VAL A 165 -9.81 -3.51 -12.34
C VAL A 165 -9.88 -2.59 -13.56
N ARG A 166 -8.73 -2.31 -14.21
CA ARG A 166 -8.63 -1.58 -15.49
C ARG A 166 -7.44 -2.07 -16.32
#